data_AF-A0A8J5ZV35-F1
#
_entry.id   AF-A0A8J5ZV35-F1
#
_cell.length_a   1.000
_cell.length_b   1.000
_cell.length_c   1.000
_cell.angle_alpha   90.00
_cell.angle_beta   90.00
_cell.angle_gamma   90.00
#
_symmetry.space_group_name_H-M   'P 1'
#
loop_
_entity.id
_entity.type
_entity.pdbx_description
1 polymer ?
#
loop_
_entity_poly.entity_id
_entity_poly.type
_entity_poly.pdbx_seq_one_letter_code
_entity_poly.pdbx_strand_id
1 'polypeptide(L)'
;MWMSIYLSSAKRKFADSLNEFKFQCIGDAETDDEMCIANKVLLLYFHLMAPFSFSARSLQEFATVLRNLEDERIRMIENASEVLITPLEKFRKEQIGAAKEAKKKYDKETEKYCGILDKHLNLSSKKKESQLQEADIQVDLVRQRFYEVSLEYVFKVQEVQERKMFEFVEPVISEELIFLGGGETYMTRNRFEGTRSEVESLMKKMKENPLEHKTISPYTMEGYLYVQEKRHFGTSWVKHYCTYQRDSKQITMVPFDQKSGGKGGEDESVTLKSCTRRKTDSIEKRFCFDVEAVDR
;
A
#
# COMPACT_ATOMS: atom_id res chain seq x y z
N MET A 1 12.78 -16.19 -11.27
CA MET A 1 12.38 -16.57 -12.65
C MET A 1 13.54 -17.11 -13.47
N TRP A 2 14.63 -16.36 -13.68
CA TRP A 2 15.81 -16.77 -14.47
C TRP A 2 16.43 -18.12 -14.07
N MET A 3 16.60 -18.39 -12.78
CA MET A 3 17.15 -19.66 -12.30
C MET A 3 16.22 -20.86 -12.55
N SER A 4 14.89 -20.63 -12.57
CA SER A 4 13.90 -21.67 -12.87
C SER A 4 13.95 -22.08 -14.35
N ILE A 5 14.07 -21.09 -15.24
CA ILE A 5 14.18 -21.27 -16.69
C ILE A 5 15.47 -22.01 -17.04
N TYR A 6 16.60 -21.59 -16.45
CA TYR A 6 17.89 -22.25 -16.66
C TYR A 6 17.86 -23.72 -16.22
N LEU A 7 17.29 -23.99 -15.04
CA LEU A 7 17.14 -25.35 -14.52
C LEU A 7 16.24 -26.22 -15.42
N SER A 8 15.13 -25.67 -15.92
CA SER A 8 14.26 -26.40 -16.84
C SER A 8 14.95 -26.71 -18.16
N SER A 9 15.68 -25.73 -18.73
CA SER A 9 16.47 -25.93 -19.94
C SER A 9 17.56 -26.99 -19.77
N ALA A 10 18.28 -26.98 -18.64
CA ALA A 10 19.30 -27.97 -18.34
C ALA A 10 18.71 -29.39 -18.22
N LYS A 11 17.57 -29.54 -17.55
CA LYS A 11 16.88 -30.84 -17.41
C LYS A 11 16.33 -31.37 -18.73
N ARG A 12 15.80 -30.51 -19.59
CA ARG A 12 15.36 -30.90 -20.95
C ARG A 12 16.53 -31.38 -21.79
N LYS A 13 17.64 -30.65 -21.82
CA LYS A 13 18.87 -31.08 -22.52
C LYS A 13 19.43 -32.39 -22.00
N PHE A 14 19.34 -32.61 -20.68
CA PHE A 14 19.72 -33.89 -20.08
C PHE A 14 18.79 -35.03 -20.53
N ALA A 15 17.47 -34.79 -20.56
CA ALA A 15 16.53 -35.76 -21.11
C ALA A 15 16.80 -36.06 -22.60
N ASP A 16 17.13 -35.06 -23.40
CA ASP A 16 17.51 -35.25 -24.81
C ASP A 16 18.78 -36.12 -24.92
N SER A 17 19.79 -35.83 -24.09
CA SER A 17 21.03 -36.62 -24.03
C SER A 17 20.78 -38.08 -23.64
N LEU A 18 19.85 -38.33 -22.72
CA LEU A 18 19.44 -39.68 -22.31
C LEU A 18 18.66 -40.41 -23.40
N ASN A 19 17.85 -39.68 -24.18
CA ASN A 19 17.05 -40.25 -25.27
C ASN A 19 17.93 -40.66 -26.46
N GLU A 20 18.99 -39.89 -26.72
CA GLU A 20 19.98 -40.15 -27.78
C GLU A 20 21.11 -41.09 -27.35
N PHE A 21 21.19 -41.43 -26.06
CA PHE A 21 22.26 -42.25 -25.53
C PHE A 21 22.28 -43.64 -26.17
N LYS A 22 23.40 -43.94 -26.84
CA LYS A 22 23.73 -45.27 -27.32
C LYS A 22 25.00 -45.70 -26.62
N PHE A 23 24.97 -46.87 -26.03
CA PHE A 23 26.20 -47.43 -25.49
C PHE A 23 27.15 -47.81 -26.63
N GLN A 24 28.39 -47.35 -26.56
CA GLN A 24 29.44 -47.76 -27.48
C GLN A 24 29.86 -49.20 -27.18
N CYS A 25 29.89 -50.04 -28.20
CA CYS A 25 30.53 -51.35 -28.12
C CYS A 25 32.04 -51.17 -28.32
N ILE A 26 32.85 -51.99 -27.65
CA ILE A 26 34.31 -51.97 -27.81
C ILE A 26 34.66 -52.67 -29.13
N GLY A 27 35.15 -51.92 -30.13
CA GLY A 27 35.75 -52.43 -31.37
C GLY A 27 34.99 -52.05 -32.66
N ASP A 28 35.67 -51.39 -33.60
CA ASP A 28 35.12 -50.93 -34.91
C ASP A 28 35.57 -51.81 -36.11
N ALA A 29 36.14 -52.99 -35.86
CA ALA A 29 36.61 -53.87 -36.92
C ALA A 29 36.34 -55.33 -36.55
N GLU A 30 35.40 -55.97 -37.27
CA GLU A 30 35.19 -57.42 -37.20
C GLU A 30 36.38 -58.12 -37.87
N THR A 31 37.11 -58.93 -37.10
CA THR A 31 38.13 -59.84 -37.64
C THR A 31 37.50 -61.22 -37.92
N ASP A 32 37.98 -61.93 -38.94
CA ASP A 32 37.40 -63.22 -39.40
C ASP A 32 37.28 -64.29 -38.28
N ASP A 33 38.12 -64.19 -37.25
CA ASP A 33 38.08 -65.05 -36.06
C ASP A 33 36.85 -64.77 -35.16
N GLU A 34 36.34 -63.54 -35.17
CA GLU A 34 35.15 -63.10 -34.43
C GLU A 34 33.84 -63.51 -35.13
N MET A 35 33.81 -63.58 -36.46
CA MET A 35 32.67 -64.12 -37.22
C MET A 35 32.42 -65.61 -36.96
N CYS A 36 33.50 -66.39 -36.72
CA CYS A 36 33.39 -67.80 -36.37
C CYS A 36 32.83 -68.00 -34.95
N ILE A 37 33.16 -67.08 -34.03
CA ILE A 37 32.58 -67.01 -32.69
C ILE A 37 31.13 -66.51 -32.76
N ALA A 38 30.82 -65.53 -33.62
CA ALA A 38 29.50 -64.92 -33.77
C ALA A 38 28.38 -65.93 -34.10
N ASN A 39 28.65 -66.97 -34.90
CA ASN A 39 27.67 -68.01 -35.19
C ASN A 39 27.33 -68.92 -33.99
N LYS A 40 28.27 -69.13 -33.06
CA LYS A 40 28.01 -69.77 -31.75
C LYS A 40 27.43 -68.77 -30.74
N VAL A 41 27.77 -67.49 -30.89
CA VAL A 41 27.28 -66.41 -30.04
C VAL A 41 25.90 -65.93 -30.47
N LEU A 42 25.29 -66.30 -31.60
CA LEU A 42 23.94 -65.83 -31.96
C LEU A 42 22.88 -66.06 -30.85
N LEU A 43 23.01 -67.13 -30.07
CA LEU A 43 22.19 -67.40 -28.87
C LEU A 43 22.64 -66.62 -27.61
N LEU A 44 23.93 -66.29 -27.49
CA LEU A 44 24.49 -65.40 -26.48
C LEU A 44 24.29 -63.90 -26.83
N TYR A 45 24.17 -63.52 -28.10
CA TYR A 45 23.89 -62.18 -28.61
C TYR A 45 22.50 -61.76 -28.14
N PHE A 46 21.54 -62.70 -28.17
CA PHE A 46 20.24 -62.52 -27.56
C PHE A 46 20.30 -62.36 -26.03
N HIS A 47 21.34 -62.87 -25.36
CA HIS A 47 21.50 -62.80 -23.90
C HIS A 47 22.43 -61.66 -23.41
N LEU A 48 23.36 -61.18 -24.25
CA LEU A 48 24.32 -60.09 -24.00
C LEU A 48 23.84 -58.75 -24.54
N MET A 49 23.10 -58.72 -25.66
CA MET A 49 22.45 -57.50 -26.15
C MET A 49 21.09 -57.22 -25.51
N ALA A 50 20.40 -58.22 -24.95
CA ALA A 50 19.14 -57.97 -24.23
C ALA A 50 19.30 -57.05 -23.00
N PRO A 51 20.30 -57.21 -22.12
CA PRO A 51 20.55 -56.28 -21.01
C PRO A 51 20.88 -54.87 -21.50
N PHE A 52 21.61 -54.77 -22.62
CA PHE A 52 22.05 -53.51 -23.20
C PHE A 52 20.91 -52.76 -23.89
N SER A 53 20.11 -53.46 -24.70
CA SER A 53 18.88 -52.97 -25.32
C SER A 53 17.84 -52.59 -24.26
N PHE A 54 17.72 -53.39 -23.19
CA PHE A 54 16.89 -53.07 -22.04
C PHE A 54 17.34 -51.78 -21.35
N SER A 55 18.64 -51.62 -21.08
CA SER A 55 19.17 -50.41 -20.43
C SER A 55 19.03 -49.15 -21.29
N ALA A 56 19.22 -49.24 -22.62
CA ALA A 56 19.00 -48.12 -23.53
C ALA A 56 17.51 -47.71 -23.57
N ARG A 57 16.60 -48.70 -23.57
CA ARG A 57 15.15 -48.46 -23.48
C ARG A 57 14.75 -47.84 -22.13
N SER A 58 15.34 -48.28 -21.02
CA SER A 58 15.10 -47.68 -19.70
C SER A 58 15.55 -46.22 -19.62
N LEU A 59 16.67 -45.85 -20.27
CA LEU A 59 17.11 -44.45 -20.34
C LEU A 59 16.17 -43.57 -21.18
N GLN A 60 15.62 -44.11 -22.28
CA GLN A 60 14.61 -43.44 -23.10
C GLN A 60 13.27 -43.26 -22.36
N GLU A 61 12.86 -44.25 -21.58
CA GLU A 61 11.67 -44.15 -20.72
C GLU A 61 11.88 -43.10 -19.63
N PHE A 62 13.05 -43.08 -18.98
CA PHE A 62 13.40 -42.05 -18.00
C PHE A 62 13.46 -40.64 -18.61
N ALA A 63 14.03 -40.49 -19.81
CA ALA A 63 14.01 -39.24 -20.57
C ALA A 63 12.58 -38.74 -20.83
N THR A 64 11.66 -39.65 -21.13
CA THR A 64 10.25 -39.32 -21.34
C THR A 64 9.56 -38.87 -20.06
N VAL A 65 9.80 -39.54 -18.93
CA VAL A 65 9.30 -39.11 -17.62
C VAL A 65 9.83 -37.73 -17.24
N LEU A 66 11.13 -37.47 -17.44
CA LEU A 66 11.74 -36.17 -17.15
C LEU A 66 11.12 -35.03 -17.99
N ARG A 67 10.82 -35.27 -19.27
CA ARG A 67 10.13 -34.28 -20.12
C ARG A 67 8.73 -33.98 -19.61
N ASN A 68 7.95 -35.01 -19.31
CA ASN A 68 6.59 -34.86 -18.78
C ASN A 68 6.59 -34.09 -17.45
N LEU A 69 7.55 -34.39 -16.56
CA LEU A 69 7.71 -33.67 -15.30
C LEU A 69 8.02 -32.19 -15.53
N GLU A 70 8.92 -31.86 -16.45
CA GLU A 70 9.22 -30.46 -16.77
C GLU A 70 8.07 -29.75 -17.49
N ASP A 71 7.24 -30.45 -18.27
CA ASP A 71 6.01 -29.88 -18.84
C ASP A 71 5.00 -29.54 -17.74
N GLU A 72 4.75 -30.45 -16.77
CA GLU A 72 3.88 -30.16 -15.63
C GLU A 72 4.42 -29.03 -14.76
N ARG A 73 5.73 -28.98 -14.54
CA ARG A 73 6.38 -27.90 -13.79
C ARG A 73 6.17 -26.54 -14.45
N ILE A 74 6.27 -26.47 -15.79
CA ILE A 74 6.00 -25.23 -16.53
C ILE A 74 4.53 -24.84 -16.39
N ARG A 75 3.60 -25.79 -16.59
CA ARG A 75 2.17 -25.54 -16.38
C ARG A 75 1.86 -24.98 -14.99
N MET A 76 2.47 -25.54 -13.94
CA MET A 76 2.30 -25.06 -12.57
C MET A 76 2.85 -23.64 -12.38
N ILE A 77 4.00 -23.31 -12.99
CA ILE A 77 4.58 -21.96 -12.92
C ILE A 77 3.69 -20.95 -13.66
N GLU A 78 3.19 -21.30 -14.84
CA GLU A 78 2.27 -20.46 -15.62
C GLU A 78 0.98 -20.21 -14.84
N ASN A 79 0.38 -21.26 -14.28
CA ASN A 79 -0.81 -21.16 -13.44
C ASN A 79 -0.58 -20.26 -12.21
N ALA A 80 0.52 -20.44 -11.47
CA ALA A 80 0.86 -19.57 -10.35
C ALA A 80 1.10 -18.12 -10.79
N SER A 81 1.67 -17.91 -11.99
CA SER A 81 1.87 -16.58 -12.54
C SER A 81 0.55 -15.88 -12.87
N GLU A 82 -0.43 -16.61 -13.41
CA GLU A 82 -1.74 -16.09 -13.79
C GLU A 82 -2.65 -15.87 -12.58
N VAL A 83 -2.68 -16.81 -11.64
CA VAL A 83 -3.61 -16.80 -10.50
C VAL A 83 -3.10 -15.97 -9.32
N LEU A 84 -1.78 -15.88 -9.12
CA LEU A 84 -1.19 -15.18 -7.97
C LEU A 84 -0.38 -13.95 -8.38
N ILE A 85 0.65 -14.13 -9.22
CA ILE A 85 1.63 -13.06 -9.49
C ILE A 85 0.99 -11.90 -10.23
N THR A 86 0.22 -12.17 -11.29
CA THR A 86 -0.37 -11.12 -12.13
C THR A 86 -1.40 -10.27 -11.37
N PRO A 87 -2.35 -10.84 -10.61
CA PRO A 87 -3.25 -10.06 -9.74
C PRO A 87 -2.51 -9.22 -8.71
N LEU A 88 -1.49 -9.77 -8.04
CA LEU A 88 -0.69 -9.03 -7.06
C LEU A 88 0.07 -7.86 -7.69
N GLU A 89 0.66 -8.07 -8.88
CA GLU A 89 1.31 -6.99 -9.61
C GLU A 89 0.34 -5.90 -10.04
N LYS A 90 -0.84 -6.30 -10.52
CA LYS A 90 -1.91 -5.37 -10.90
C LYS A 90 -2.39 -4.57 -9.69
N PHE A 91 -2.65 -5.23 -8.57
CA PHE A 91 -3.02 -4.58 -7.31
C PHE A 91 -1.96 -3.56 -6.87
N ARG A 92 -0.67 -3.95 -6.90
CA ARG A 92 0.45 -3.05 -6.57
C ARG A 92 0.50 -1.82 -7.49
N LYS A 93 0.31 -2.01 -8.80
CA LYS A 93 0.42 -0.91 -9.77
C LYS A 93 -0.79 0.00 -9.73
N GLU A 94 -1.99 -0.56 -9.74
CA GLU A 94 -3.23 0.20 -9.90
C GLU A 94 -3.74 0.73 -8.56
N GLN A 95 -3.88 -0.14 -7.54
CA GLN A 95 -4.51 0.25 -6.27
C GLN A 95 -3.52 1.01 -5.39
N ILE A 96 -2.34 0.43 -5.13
CA ILE A 96 -1.31 1.11 -4.32
C ILE A 96 -0.76 2.33 -5.06
N GLY A 97 -0.61 2.26 -6.39
CA GLY A 97 -0.20 3.40 -7.20
C GLY A 97 -1.19 4.57 -7.12
N ALA A 98 -2.49 4.31 -7.28
CA ALA A 98 -3.52 5.34 -7.16
C ALA A 98 -3.56 5.97 -5.76
N ALA A 99 -3.42 5.18 -4.70
CA ALA A 99 -3.36 5.70 -3.33
C ALA A 99 -2.12 6.58 -3.08
N LYS A 100 -0.96 6.22 -3.68
CA LYS A 100 0.25 7.05 -3.61
C LYS A 100 0.08 8.38 -4.34
N GLU A 101 -0.53 8.39 -5.52
CA GLU A 101 -0.81 9.64 -6.24
C GLU A 101 -1.83 10.52 -5.50
N ALA A 102 -2.87 9.91 -4.93
CA ALA A 102 -3.83 10.62 -4.08
C ALA A 102 -3.14 11.26 -2.86
N LYS A 103 -2.24 10.52 -2.19
CA LYS A 103 -1.41 11.05 -1.11
C LYS A 103 -0.58 12.25 -1.56
N LYS A 104 0.09 12.16 -2.71
CA LYS A 104 0.91 13.26 -3.26
C LYS A 104 0.08 14.51 -3.53
N LYS A 105 -1.13 14.35 -4.06
CA LYS A 105 -2.10 15.44 -4.28
C LYS A 105 -2.52 16.06 -2.94
N TYR A 106 -2.84 15.22 -1.95
CA TYR A 106 -3.17 15.64 -0.59
C TYR A 106 -2.04 16.44 0.07
N ASP A 107 -0.80 15.92 0.05
CA ASP A 107 0.35 16.59 0.64
C ASP A 107 0.57 17.98 0.00
N LYS A 108 0.44 18.08 -1.32
CA LYS A 108 0.56 19.35 -2.06
C LYS A 108 -0.52 20.37 -1.68
N GLU A 109 -1.78 19.95 -1.61
CA GLU A 109 -2.87 20.86 -1.22
C GLU A 109 -2.79 21.21 0.27
N THR A 110 -2.28 20.32 1.12
CA THR A 110 -2.00 20.58 2.54
C THR A 110 -0.97 21.70 2.69
N GLU A 111 0.14 21.64 1.96
CA GLU A 111 1.19 22.67 1.99
C GLU A 111 0.65 24.03 1.55
N LYS A 112 -0.13 24.07 0.45
CA LYS A 112 -0.79 25.30 -0.02
C LYS A 112 -1.76 25.84 1.02
N TYR A 113 -2.61 24.99 1.58
CA TYR A 113 -3.60 25.38 2.58
C TYR A 113 -2.93 25.99 3.82
N CYS A 114 -1.91 25.31 4.36
CA CYS A 114 -1.14 25.81 5.49
C CYS A 114 -0.41 27.12 5.17
N GLY A 115 0.17 27.25 3.97
CA GLY A 115 0.86 28.48 3.55
C GLY A 115 -0.06 29.68 3.39
N ILE A 116 -1.28 29.49 2.87
CA ILE A 116 -2.28 30.56 2.80
C ILE A 116 -2.82 30.91 4.18
N LEU A 117 -3.06 29.89 5.02
CA LEU A 117 -3.52 30.10 6.40
C LEU A 117 -2.51 30.92 7.21
N ASP A 118 -1.22 30.62 7.10
CA ASP A 118 -0.16 31.38 7.77
C ASP A 118 -0.11 32.85 7.29
N LYS A 119 -0.18 33.08 5.98
CA LYS A 119 -0.27 34.44 5.42
C LYS A 119 -1.49 35.20 5.94
N HIS A 120 -2.63 34.51 6.05
CA HIS A 120 -3.86 35.08 6.55
C HIS A 120 -3.78 35.46 8.05
N LEU A 121 -3.22 34.59 8.89
CA LEU A 121 -2.99 34.86 10.31
C LEU A 121 -1.95 35.98 10.53
N ASN A 122 -1.00 36.12 9.61
CA ASN A 122 0.01 37.16 9.62
C ASN A 122 -0.47 38.49 9.00
N LEU A 123 -1.65 38.53 8.39
CA LEU A 123 -2.22 39.74 7.83
C LEU A 123 -2.66 40.69 8.94
N SER A 124 -2.15 41.92 8.91
CA SER A 124 -2.48 42.91 9.94
C SER A 124 -3.95 43.31 9.90
N SER A 125 -4.54 43.46 11.08
CA SER A 125 -5.89 44.02 11.29
C SER A 125 -6.06 45.45 10.76
N LYS A 126 -4.96 46.18 10.55
CA LYS A 126 -4.96 47.57 10.06
C LYS A 126 -5.00 47.68 8.52
N LYS A 127 -5.02 46.56 7.80
CA LYS A 127 -5.13 46.56 6.33
C LYS A 127 -6.52 47.03 5.89
N LYS A 128 -6.63 47.41 4.61
CA LYS A 128 -7.91 47.85 4.05
C LYS A 128 -8.92 46.70 4.13
N GLU A 129 -10.18 47.02 4.44
CA GLU A 129 -11.26 46.04 4.56
C GLU A 129 -11.37 45.13 3.33
N SER A 130 -11.21 45.69 2.12
CA SER A 130 -11.22 44.90 0.88
C SER A 130 -10.11 43.83 0.84
N GLN A 131 -8.93 44.13 1.37
CA GLN A 131 -7.82 43.17 1.44
C GLN A 131 -8.06 42.09 2.51
N LEU A 132 -8.75 42.44 3.60
CA LEU A 132 -9.12 41.48 4.63
C LEU A 132 -10.16 40.49 4.09
N GLN A 133 -11.18 40.99 3.39
CA GLN A 133 -12.22 40.19 2.75
C GLN A 133 -11.67 39.29 1.65
N GLU A 134 -10.75 39.79 0.82
CA GLU A 134 -10.08 38.98 -0.20
C GLU A 134 -9.29 37.81 0.41
N ALA A 135 -8.58 38.06 1.52
CA ALA A 135 -7.87 37.01 2.24
C ALA A 135 -8.83 35.97 2.86
N ASP A 136 -9.98 36.41 3.37
CA ASP A 136 -11.01 35.51 3.94
C ASP A 136 -11.57 34.58 2.85
N ILE A 137 -11.94 35.15 1.70
CA ILE A 137 -12.42 34.40 0.52
C ILE A 137 -11.35 33.41 0.03
N GLN A 138 -10.09 33.84 -0.03
CA GLN A 138 -9.00 32.97 -0.47
C GLN A 138 -8.84 31.75 0.46
N VAL A 139 -8.91 31.97 1.77
CA VAL A 139 -8.81 30.89 2.78
C VAL A 139 -9.97 29.92 2.65
N ASP A 140 -11.19 30.41 2.44
CA ASP A 140 -12.35 29.54 2.27
C ASP A 140 -12.24 28.68 1.00
N LEU A 141 -11.77 29.26 -0.11
CA LEU A 141 -11.54 28.52 -1.34
C LEU A 141 -10.51 27.39 -1.16
N VAL A 142 -9.35 27.70 -0.58
CA VAL A 142 -8.31 26.68 -0.37
C VAL A 142 -8.71 25.65 0.68
N ARG A 143 -9.51 26.04 1.68
CA ARG A 143 -10.07 25.13 2.69
C ARG A 143 -11.00 24.10 2.04
N GLN A 144 -11.92 24.56 1.18
CA GLN A 144 -12.84 23.67 0.48
C GLN A 144 -12.08 22.66 -0.37
N ARG A 145 -11.07 23.13 -1.12
CA ARG A 145 -10.24 22.25 -1.95
C ARG A 145 -9.43 21.25 -1.12
N PHE A 146 -8.87 21.69 0.00
CA PHE A 146 -8.16 20.82 0.93
C PHE A 146 -9.07 19.70 1.46
N TYR A 147 -10.30 20.02 1.88
CA TYR A 147 -11.25 19.00 2.36
C TYR A 147 -11.64 18.00 1.28
N GLU A 148 -11.91 18.47 0.06
CA GLU A 148 -12.25 17.59 -1.06
C GLU A 148 -11.14 16.58 -1.34
N VAL A 149 -9.88 17.03 -1.41
CA VAL A 149 -8.72 16.17 -1.67
C VAL A 149 -8.40 15.26 -0.47
N SER A 150 -8.63 15.74 0.76
CA SER A 150 -8.48 14.93 1.98
C SER A 150 -9.44 13.73 1.96
N LEU A 151 -10.71 13.97 1.63
CA LEU A 151 -11.71 12.91 1.52
C LEU A 151 -11.36 11.91 0.40
N GLU A 152 -10.91 12.41 -0.77
CA GLU A 152 -10.43 11.54 -1.85
C GLU A 152 -9.27 10.63 -1.41
N TYR A 153 -8.33 11.17 -0.64
CA TYR A 153 -7.20 10.40 -0.13
C TYR A 153 -7.65 9.34 0.87
N VAL A 154 -8.48 9.70 1.86
CA VAL A 154 -9.03 8.75 2.85
C VAL A 154 -9.79 7.63 2.15
N PHE A 155 -10.62 7.98 1.16
CA PHE A 155 -11.35 7.00 0.35
C PHE A 155 -10.42 6.02 -0.35
N LYS A 156 -9.34 6.52 -0.98
CA LYS A 156 -8.37 5.65 -1.66
C LYS A 156 -7.62 4.74 -0.69
N VAL A 157 -7.33 5.21 0.52
CA VAL A 157 -6.74 4.38 1.57
C VAL A 157 -7.71 3.28 2.00
N GLN A 158 -8.98 3.60 2.22
CA GLN A 158 -10.02 2.61 2.55
C GLN A 158 -10.17 1.57 1.43
N GLU A 159 -10.27 2.01 0.17
CA GLU A 159 -10.36 1.13 -0.99
C GLU A 159 -9.18 0.13 -1.04
N VAL A 160 -7.96 0.58 -0.77
CA VAL A 160 -6.78 -0.30 -0.69
C VAL A 160 -6.89 -1.30 0.46
N GLN A 161 -7.32 -0.88 1.64
CA GLN A 161 -7.45 -1.76 2.81
C GLN A 161 -8.48 -2.86 2.56
N GLU A 162 -9.64 -2.50 2.00
CA GLU A 162 -10.69 -3.47 1.71
C GLU A 162 -10.28 -4.43 0.59
N ARG A 163 -9.68 -3.91 -0.50
CA ARG A 163 -9.20 -4.77 -1.61
C ARG A 163 -8.02 -5.65 -1.21
N LYS A 164 -7.19 -5.23 -0.26
CA LYS A 164 -6.12 -6.08 0.30
C LYS A 164 -6.70 -7.34 0.95
N MET A 165 -7.83 -7.23 1.64
CA MET A 165 -8.50 -8.39 2.23
C MET A 165 -9.09 -9.33 1.17
N PHE A 166 -9.32 -8.88 -0.06
CA PHE A 166 -9.87 -9.67 -1.16
C PHE A 166 -8.78 -10.32 -2.03
N GLU A 167 -7.89 -9.49 -2.59
CA GLU A 167 -6.84 -9.90 -3.55
C GLU A 167 -5.73 -10.77 -2.91
N PHE A 168 -5.62 -10.80 -1.58
CA PHE A 168 -4.66 -11.67 -0.88
C PHE A 168 -5.31 -12.91 -0.27
N VAL A 169 -6.56 -12.83 0.14
CA VAL A 169 -7.23 -13.93 0.85
C VAL A 169 -7.89 -14.88 -0.15
N GLU A 170 -8.50 -14.36 -1.24
CA GLU A 170 -9.16 -15.19 -2.24
C GLU A 170 -8.19 -16.08 -3.04
N PRO A 171 -6.98 -15.63 -3.46
CA PRO A 171 -6.07 -16.49 -4.21
C PRO A 171 -5.34 -17.53 -3.34
N VAL A 172 -5.09 -17.19 -2.05
CA VAL A 172 -4.51 -18.14 -1.09
C VAL A 172 -5.53 -19.20 -0.69
N ILE A 173 -6.80 -18.81 -0.50
CA ILE A 173 -7.88 -19.75 -0.25
C ILE A 173 -8.25 -20.52 -1.52
N SER A 174 -8.13 -19.97 -2.73
CA SER A 174 -8.45 -20.73 -3.95
C SER A 174 -7.45 -21.86 -4.22
N GLU A 175 -6.16 -21.69 -3.88
CA GLU A 175 -5.20 -22.79 -3.92
C GLU A 175 -5.55 -23.93 -2.93
N GLU A 176 -6.16 -23.61 -1.78
CA GLU A 176 -6.56 -24.58 -0.74
C GLU A 176 -7.99 -25.12 -0.91
N LEU A 177 -8.89 -24.37 -1.56
CA LEU A 177 -10.35 -24.62 -1.62
C LEU A 177 -10.87 -25.03 -3.02
N ILE A 178 -10.05 -24.95 -4.08
CA ILE A 178 -10.39 -25.61 -5.35
C ILE A 178 -10.57 -27.14 -5.14
N PHE A 179 -9.99 -27.71 -4.08
CA PHE A 179 -10.21 -29.10 -3.69
C PHE A 179 -11.52 -29.38 -2.93
N LEU A 180 -12.25 -28.38 -2.41
CA LEU A 180 -13.35 -28.61 -1.42
C LEU A 180 -14.66 -27.81 -1.61
N GLY A 181 -14.92 -27.23 -2.79
CA GLY A 181 -16.25 -26.72 -3.15
C GLY A 181 -16.51 -25.26 -2.72
N GLY A 182 -16.40 -24.34 -3.68
CA GLY A 182 -16.41 -22.88 -3.48
C GLY A 182 -17.75 -22.21 -3.19
N GLY A 183 -18.34 -22.45 -2.01
CA GLY A 183 -19.54 -21.75 -1.53
C GLY A 183 -19.27 -20.46 -0.72
N GLU A 184 -18.15 -20.38 0.01
CA GLU A 184 -17.91 -19.32 1.00
C GLU A 184 -17.30 -18.03 0.41
N THR A 185 -16.68 -18.11 -0.77
CA THR A 185 -16.08 -16.96 -1.47
C THR A 185 -17.14 -15.96 -1.97
N TYR A 186 -18.33 -16.42 -2.36
CA TYR A 186 -19.39 -15.56 -2.91
C TYR A 186 -20.07 -14.67 -1.86
N MET A 187 -20.25 -15.16 -0.62
CA MET A 187 -20.91 -14.39 0.45
C MET A 187 -20.03 -13.23 0.96
N THR A 188 -18.71 -13.42 0.97
CA THR A 188 -17.75 -12.38 1.36
C THR A 188 -17.72 -11.23 0.33
N ARG A 189 -17.92 -11.56 -0.96
CA ARG A 189 -18.00 -10.60 -2.07
C ARG A 189 -19.20 -9.66 -1.98
N ASN A 190 -20.39 -10.17 -1.64
CA ASN A 190 -21.61 -9.35 -1.52
C ASN A 190 -21.56 -8.38 -0.32
N ARG A 191 -20.88 -8.76 0.78
CA ARG A 191 -20.67 -7.88 1.95
C ARG A 191 -19.69 -6.74 1.66
N PHE A 192 -18.74 -6.97 0.77
CA PHE A 192 -17.75 -5.99 0.30
C PHE A 192 -18.38 -4.90 -0.58
N GLU A 193 -19.20 -5.28 -1.57
CA GLU A 193 -19.89 -4.30 -2.45
C GLU A 193 -20.84 -3.38 -1.65
N GLY A 194 -21.46 -3.90 -0.59
CA GLY A 194 -22.27 -3.11 0.34
C GLY A 194 -21.47 -2.04 1.09
N THR A 195 -20.35 -2.43 1.71
CA THR A 195 -19.50 -1.51 2.50
C THR A 195 -18.91 -0.41 1.62
N ARG A 196 -18.46 -0.75 0.41
CA ARG A 196 -17.95 0.22 -0.57
C ARG A 196 -19.02 1.27 -0.94
N SER A 197 -20.24 0.82 -1.23
CA SER A 197 -21.36 1.70 -1.59
C SER A 197 -21.74 2.65 -0.43
N GLU A 198 -21.68 2.17 0.81
CA GLU A 198 -21.91 2.99 2.00
C GLU A 198 -20.84 4.08 2.16
N VAL A 199 -19.56 3.75 1.95
CA VAL A 199 -18.45 4.71 2.02
C VAL A 199 -18.54 5.73 0.89
N GLU A 200 -18.87 5.31 -0.34
CA GLU A 200 -19.08 6.23 -1.47
C GLU A 200 -20.27 7.17 -1.20
N SER A 201 -21.36 6.65 -0.63
CA SER A 201 -22.52 7.44 -0.20
C SER A 201 -22.16 8.44 0.90
N LEU A 202 -21.38 8.01 1.90
CA LEU A 202 -20.90 8.88 2.98
C LEU A 202 -19.99 9.99 2.43
N MET A 203 -19.06 9.66 1.53
CA MET A 203 -18.20 10.65 0.88
C MET A 203 -19.04 11.67 0.10
N LYS A 204 -20.06 11.22 -0.64
CA LYS A 204 -20.97 12.09 -1.38
C LYS A 204 -21.73 13.04 -0.43
N LYS A 205 -22.29 12.53 0.68
CA LYS A 205 -22.95 13.34 1.71
C LYS A 205 -22.00 14.38 2.33
N MET A 206 -20.76 13.98 2.65
CA MET A 206 -19.75 14.91 3.20
C MET A 206 -19.32 15.98 2.19
N LYS A 207 -19.32 15.67 0.89
CA LYS A 207 -19.05 16.64 -0.18
C LYS A 207 -20.22 17.59 -0.43
N GLU A 208 -21.47 17.12 -0.30
CA GLU A 208 -22.69 17.91 -0.53
C GLU A 208 -22.92 18.96 0.57
N ASN A 209 -22.68 18.62 1.85
CA ASN A 209 -22.84 19.55 2.98
C ASN A 209 -21.63 19.58 3.95
N PRO A 210 -20.48 20.14 3.54
CA PRO A 210 -19.28 20.18 4.40
C PRO A 210 -19.47 20.96 5.71
N LEU A 211 -20.45 21.89 5.74
CA LEU A 211 -20.73 22.76 6.88
C LEU A 211 -21.60 22.09 7.95
N GLU A 212 -22.53 21.21 7.59
CA GLU A 212 -23.37 20.48 8.56
C GLU A 212 -22.55 19.45 9.35
N HIS A 213 -21.50 18.91 8.74
CA HIS A 213 -20.59 17.96 9.38
C HIS A 213 -19.42 18.63 10.13
N LYS A 214 -19.40 19.97 10.26
CA LYS A 214 -18.56 20.66 11.24
C LYS A 214 -19.13 20.42 12.64
N THR A 215 -19.03 19.20 13.13
CA THR A 215 -19.34 18.88 14.53
C THR A 215 -18.26 19.53 15.40
N ILE A 216 -18.50 20.77 15.83
CA ILE A 216 -17.88 21.29 17.05
C ILE A 216 -18.42 20.37 18.15
N SER A 217 -17.56 19.50 18.69
CA SER A 217 -17.95 18.67 19.83
C SER A 217 -18.45 19.62 20.93
N PRO A 218 -19.66 19.38 21.47
CA PRO A 218 -20.23 20.29 22.48
C PRO A 218 -19.44 20.28 23.80
N TYR A 219 -18.57 19.29 23.96
CA TYR A 219 -17.75 19.03 25.16
C TYR A 219 -16.27 19.37 24.96
N THR A 220 -15.75 19.24 23.74
CA THR A 220 -14.32 19.42 23.43
C THR A 220 -14.11 20.30 22.22
N MET A 221 -13.16 21.23 22.32
CA MET A 221 -12.72 22.05 21.19
C MET A 221 -11.25 21.81 20.96
N GLU A 222 -10.87 21.56 19.71
CA GLU A 222 -9.50 21.22 19.34
C GLU A 222 -9.06 22.03 18.14
N GLY A 223 -7.80 22.44 18.12
CA GLY A 223 -7.26 23.18 16.99
C GLY A 223 -5.91 23.79 17.26
N TYR A 224 -5.33 24.37 16.21
CA TYR A 224 -4.04 25.04 16.31
C TYR A 224 -4.22 26.50 16.72
N LEU A 225 -3.45 26.93 17.72
CA LEU A 225 -3.38 28.32 18.19
C LEU A 225 -1.93 28.80 18.18
N TYR A 226 -1.74 30.11 18.00
CA TYR A 226 -0.45 30.75 18.22
C TYR A 226 -0.47 31.44 19.57
N VAL A 227 0.44 31.05 20.45
CA VAL A 227 0.61 31.62 21.79
C VAL A 227 1.71 32.68 21.74
N GLN A 228 1.46 33.83 22.35
CA GLN A 228 2.45 34.90 22.45
C GLN A 228 3.39 34.63 23.62
N GLU A 229 4.68 34.41 23.31
CA GLU A 229 5.74 34.21 24.29
C GLU A 229 6.62 35.46 24.40
N LYS A 230 7.02 35.81 25.62
CA LYS A 230 8.04 36.84 25.86
C LYS A 230 9.43 36.22 25.73
N ARG A 231 10.26 36.78 24.86
CA ARG A 231 11.69 36.42 24.72
C ARG A 231 12.57 37.59 25.18
N HIS A 232 13.87 37.33 25.35
CA HIS A 232 14.84 38.36 25.77
C HIS A 232 14.86 39.59 24.85
N PHE A 233 14.54 39.42 23.56
CA PHE A 233 14.51 40.49 22.56
C PHE A 233 13.13 40.64 21.89
N GLY A 234 12.07 40.71 22.69
CA GLY A 234 10.72 41.04 22.21
C GLY A 234 9.72 39.91 22.41
N THR A 235 8.74 39.82 21.50
CA THR A 235 7.69 38.79 21.57
C THR A 235 7.74 37.90 20.35
N SER A 236 7.46 36.61 20.54
CA SER A 236 7.34 35.63 19.47
C SER A 236 6.00 34.91 19.55
N TRP A 237 5.51 34.44 18.41
CA TRP A 237 4.29 33.64 18.33
C TRP A 237 4.66 32.19 18.05
N VAL A 238 4.26 31.28 18.92
CA VAL A 238 4.59 29.85 18.82
C VAL A 238 3.31 29.04 18.63
N LYS A 239 3.32 28.17 17.62
CA LYS A 239 2.19 27.33 17.25
C LYS A 239 2.06 26.16 18.22
N HIS A 240 0.87 25.98 18.76
CA HIS A 240 0.49 24.88 19.63
C HIS A 240 -0.75 24.19 19.06
N TYR A 241 -0.85 22.88 19.25
CA TYR A 241 -2.11 22.17 19.16
C TYR A 241 -2.77 22.21 20.53
N CYS A 242 -3.99 22.75 20.58
CA CYS A 242 -4.70 23.00 21.83
C CYS A 242 -5.98 22.18 21.88
N THR A 243 -6.22 21.54 23.02
CA THR A 243 -7.46 20.83 23.34
C THR A 243 -8.09 21.46 24.56
N TYR A 244 -9.32 21.95 24.42
CA TYR A 244 -10.11 22.51 25.50
C TYR A 244 -11.25 21.57 25.87
N GLN A 245 -11.33 21.22 27.15
CA GLN A 245 -12.44 20.46 27.73
C GLN A 245 -13.37 21.39 28.50
N ARG A 246 -14.65 21.39 28.12
CA ARG A 246 -15.63 22.34 28.66
C ARG A 246 -15.97 22.10 30.12
N ASP A 247 -16.08 20.83 30.52
CA ASP A 247 -16.55 20.46 31.87
C ASP A 247 -15.51 20.78 32.94
N SER A 248 -14.24 20.50 32.64
CA SER A 248 -13.09 20.84 33.51
C SER A 248 -12.58 22.25 33.31
N LYS A 249 -13.02 22.95 32.25
CA LYS A 249 -12.44 24.22 31.77
C LYS A 249 -10.93 24.15 31.55
N GLN A 250 -10.41 22.96 31.28
CA GLN A 250 -8.98 22.74 31.12
C GLN A 250 -8.58 22.91 29.65
N ILE A 251 -7.55 23.69 29.39
CA ILE A 251 -6.85 23.73 28.11
C ILE A 251 -5.54 22.96 28.23
N THR A 252 -5.28 22.07 27.29
CA THR A 252 -3.98 21.40 27.11
C THR A 252 -3.34 21.95 25.85
N MET A 253 -2.07 22.32 25.92
CA MET A 253 -1.31 22.93 24.84
C MET A 253 -0.06 22.10 24.57
N VAL A 254 0.08 21.65 23.33
CA VAL A 254 1.25 20.87 22.87
C VAL A 254 1.95 21.66 21.78
N PRO A 255 3.23 22.03 21.94
CA PRO A 255 4.00 22.68 20.89
C PRO A 255 3.93 21.88 19.58
N PHE A 256 3.73 22.58 18.46
CA PHE A 256 3.56 21.93 17.17
C PHE A 256 4.49 22.52 16.11
N ASP A 257 5.39 21.67 15.59
CA ASP A 257 6.19 21.96 14.41
C ASP A 257 5.74 21.10 13.21
N GLN A 258 5.43 21.77 12.11
CA GLN A 258 5.03 21.15 10.85
C GLN A 258 6.15 20.27 10.25
N LYS A 259 7.43 20.58 10.52
CA LYS A 259 8.59 19.85 9.97
C LYS A 259 8.90 18.55 10.69
N SER A 260 8.55 18.43 11.97
CA SER A 260 8.82 17.26 12.81
C SER A 260 7.68 16.23 12.83
N GLY A 261 6.61 16.45 12.06
CA GLY A 261 5.45 15.56 12.05
C GLY A 261 4.64 15.59 13.36
N GLY A 262 4.69 16.71 14.11
CA GLY A 262 3.90 16.89 15.33
C GLY A 262 4.41 16.14 16.56
N LYS A 263 5.63 15.59 16.55
CA LYS A 263 6.26 15.02 17.74
C LYS A 263 7.20 16.03 18.38
N GLY A 264 6.78 16.65 19.48
CA GLY A 264 7.71 17.36 20.35
C GLY A 264 7.07 18.40 21.25
N GLY A 265 7.01 18.10 22.54
CA GLY A 265 6.71 19.06 23.59
C GLY A 265 6.26 18.35 24.87
N GLU A 266 6.50 19.00 26.01
CA GLU A 266 5.84 18.65 27.26
C GLU A 266 4.44 19.28 27.24
N ASP A 267 3.43 18.53 27.68
CA ASP A 267 2.04 19.00 27.65
C ASP A 267 1.83 20.03 28.77
N GLU A 268 1.57 21.28 28.40
CA GLU A 268 1.15 22.29 29.37
C GLU A 268 -0.38 22.26 29.50
N SER A 269 -0.87 21.93 30.71
CA SER A 269 -2.30 21.97 31.02
C SER A 269 -2.62 23.09 32.01
N VAL A 270 -3.67 23.86 31.73
CA VAL A 270 -4.07 25.02 32.53
C VAL A 270 -5.59 25.06 32.69
N THR A 271 -6.08 25.33 33.89
CA THR A 271 -7.51 25.57 34.15
C THR A 271 -7.86 27.02 33.85
N LEU A 272 -8.84 27.22 32.96
CA LEU A 272 -9.25 28.55 32.52
C LEU A 272 -10.24 29.20 33.48
N LYS A 273 -9.91 30.42 33.90
CA LYS A 273 -10.80 31.31 34.64
C LYS A 273 -11.68 32.12 33.70
N SER A 274 -11.07 32.75 32.69
CA SER A 274 -11.78 33.58 31.71
C SER A 274 -11.12 33.54 30.33
N CYS A 275 -11.91 33.82 29.29
CA CYS A 275 -11.44 33.99 27.92
C CYS A 275 -12.13 35.22 27.32
N THR A 276 -11.35 36.19 26.87
CA THR A 276 -11.86 37.48 26.41
C THR A 276 -11.32 37.79 25.02
N ARG A 277 -12.22 37.97 24.05
CA ARG A 277 -11.84 38.37 22.68
C ARG A 277 -11.22 39.78 22.70
N ARG A 278 -10.04 39.94 22.11
CA ARG A 278 -9.41 41.26 21.97
C ARG A 278 -10.11 42.10 20.91
N LYS A 279 -10.18 43.41 21.16
CA LYS A 279 -10.64 44.38 20.17
C LYS A 279 -9.58 44.54 19.07
N THR A 280 -10.04 44.70 17.83
CA THR A 280 -9.21 44.74 16.61
C THR A 280 -8.15 45.84 16.59
N ASP A 281 -8.38 46.93 17.33
CA ASP A 281 -7.51 48.10 17.49
C ASP A 281 -6.41 47.90 18.54
N SER A 282 -6.57 46.94 19.46
CA SER A 282 -5.65 46.71 20.58
C SER A 282 -4.39 45.90 20.21
N ILE A 283 -4.40 45.22 19.05
CA ILE A 283 -3.30 44.37 18.58
C ILE A 283 -3.29 44.30 17.04
N GLU A 284 -2.10 44.23 16.44
CA GLU A 284 -1.98 44.23 14.97
C GLU A 284 -2.38 42.89 14.32
N LYS A 285 -2.49 41.81 15.09
CA LYS A 285 -2.88 40.48 14.64
C LYS A 285 -4.41 40.33 14.61
N ARG A 286 -4.92 39.51 13.70
CA ARG A 286 -6.35 39.15 13.62
C ARG A 286 -6.66 37.98 14.58
N PHE A 287 -7.94 37.83 14.93
CA PHE A 287 -8.47 36.67 15.67
C PHE A 287 -7.84 36.40 17.05
N CYS A 288 -7.43 37.47 17.74
CA CYS A 288 -6.78 37.36 19.05
C CYS A 288 -7.80 37.33 20.21
N PHE A 289 -7.48 36.55 21.23
CA PHE A 289 -8.18 36.53 22.51
C PHE A 289 -7.17 36.35 23.64
N ASP A 290 -7.52 36.87 24.81
CA ASP A 290 -6.76 36.69 26.05
C ASP A 290 -7.38 35.57 26.86
N VAL A 291 -6.53 34.82 27.56
CA VAL A 291 -6.91 33.73 28.44
C VAL A 291 -6.32 34.00 29.81
N GLU A 292 -7.16 33.90 30.84
CA GLU A 292 -6.77 34.02 32.24
C GLU A 292 -6.84 32.63 32.89
N ALA A 293 -5.76 32.22 33.55
CA ALA A 293 -5.70 30.96 34.29
C ALA A 293 -6.24 31.13 35.71
N VAL A 294 -6.65 30.05 36.37
CA VAL A 294 -6.98 30.07 37.79
C VAL A 294 -5.71 30.18 38.65
N ASP A 295 -4.62 29.55 38.22
CA ASP A 295 -3.41 29.34 39.02
C ASP A 295 -2.19 30.22 38.60
N ARG A 296 -2.38 31.18 37.69
CA ARG A 296 -1.36 32.14 37.23
C ARG A 296 -1.98 33.52 37.04
#